data_AF-A0A7C3PT27-F1
#
_entry.id   AF-A0A7C3PT27-F1
#
_cell.length_a   1.000
_cell.length_b   1.000
_cell.length_c   1.000
_cell.angle_alpha   90.00
_cell.angle_beta   90.00
_cell.angle_gamma   90.00
#
_symmetry.space_group_name_H-M   'P 1'
#
loop_
_entity.id
_entity.type
_entity.pdbx_description
1 polymer ?
#
loop_
_entity_poly.entity_id
_entity_poly.type
_entity_poly.pdbx_seq_one_letter_code
_entity_poly.pdbx_strand_id
1 'polypeptide(L)'
;MERQWRQLQQQTTYPWGEVRPFGTLIGDRITLTPEFDRLTGSQKRQVIQAVFAYTLTPEEQQALTGSIGVGPYEIYASDGRRIHQASACHDLTTLTEKARYSYSYNFDAASTPRSELETELRNAGRPAGRTVRFPISAEQERKTRLKFWKAIGYDQSESGWWIAWVPENGYFEVNAPVGYSQQQLQRFWQVAPQQYRYVVVTADGTFVQEHH
;
A
#
# COMPACT_ATOMS: atom_id res chain seq x y z
N MET A 1 -5.21 -17.18 15.60
CA MET A 1 -5.47 -16.54 14.28
C MET A 1 -6.27 -17.41 13.32
N GLU A 2 -5.93 -18.69 13.07
CA GLU A 2 -6.66 -19.51 12.11
C GLU A 2 -8.18 -19.58 12.37
N ARG A 3 -8.56 -19.65 13.64
CA ARG A 3 -9.97 -19.57 14.09
C ARG A 3 -10.63 -18.26 13.64
N GLN A 4 -9.99 -17.13 13.92
CA GLN A 4 -10.45 -15.81 13.47
C GLN A 4 -10.54 -15.74 11.96
N TRP A 5 -9.53 -16.24 11.24
CA TRP A 5 -9.52 -16.22 9.78
C TRP A 5 -10.70 -17.03 9.20
N ARG A 6 -10.93 -18.24 9.70
CA ARG A 6 -12.08 -19.06 9.29
C ARG A 6 -13.41 -18.37 9.59
N GLN A 7 -13.52 -17.73 10.76
CA GLN A 7 -14.71 -16.96 11.12
C GLN A 7 -14.94 -15.80 10.14
N LEU A 8 -13.90 -15.03 9.82
CA LEU A 8 -13.98 -13.94 8.85
C LEU A 8 -14.38 -14.46 7.46
N GLN A 9 -13.87 -15.61 7.01
CA GLN A 9 -14.25 -16.19 5.72
C GLN A 9 -15.72 -16.67 5.64
N GLN A 10 -16.31 -17.07 6.78
CA GLN A 10 -17.68 -17.58 6.85
C GLN A 10 -18.74 -16.46 6.97
N GLN A 11 -18.32 -15.26 7.36
CA GLN A 11 -19.23 -14.12 7.50
C GLN A 11 -19.81 -13.69 6.15
N THR A 12 -21.09 -13.34 6.16
CA THR A 12 -21.81 -12.88 4.96
C THR A 12 -22.02 -11.37 4.94
N THR A 13 -21.88 -10.70 6.10
CA THR A 13 -22.04 -9.25 6.29
C THR A 13 -20.95 -8.71 7.20
N TYR A 14 -20.43 -7.52 6.87
CA TYR A 14 -19.36 -6.85 7.62
C TYR A 14 -19.70 -5.38 7.91
N PRO A 15 -18.97 -4.71 8.82
CA PRO A 15 -19.13 -3.27 9.06
C PRO A 15 -18.93 -2.39 7.82
N TRP A 16 -18.20 -2.87 6.81
CA TRP A 16 -17.97 -2.19 5.54
C TRP A 16 -18.94 -2.60 4.43
N GLY A 17 -19.92 -3.47 4.70
CA GLY A 17 -20.89 -3.98 3.72
C GLY A 17 -20.69 -5.45 3.37
N GLU A 18 -21.01 -5.82 2.12
CA GLU A 18 -21.04 -7.21 1.64
C GLU A 18 -19.74 -7.66 0.95
N VAL A 19 -18.83 -6.73 0.68
CA VAL A 19 -17.54 -7.02 0.06
C VAL A 19 -16.74 -7.99 0.94
N ARG A 20 -16.26 -9.09 0.33
CA ARG A 20 -15.52 -10.17 0.99
C ARG A 20 -14.03 -10.15 0.60
N PRO A 21 -13.19 -9.41 1.35
CA PRO A 21 -11.76 -9.28 1.02
C PRO A 21 -10.90 -10.45 1.53
N PHE A 22 -11.47 -11.45 2.22
CA PHE A 22 -10.70 -12.50 2.89
C PHE A 22 -10.38 -13.66 1.94
N GLY A 23 -9.11 -13.72 1.50
CA GLY A 23 -8.61 -14.77 0.61
C GLY A 23 -8.03 -15.94 1.40
N THR A 24 -6.71 -16.14 1.34
CA THR A 24 -6.02 -17.29 1.93
C THR A 24 -5.18 -16.91 3.16
N LEU A 25 -4.98 -17.88 4.05
CA LEU A 25 -4.00 -17.84 5.13
C LEU A 25 -3.09 -19.06 4.96
N ILE A 26 -1.80 -18.83 4.73
CA ILE A 26 -0.78 -19.89 4.59
C ILE A 26 0.37 -19.54 5.54
N GLY A 27 0.55 -20.33 6.60
CA GLY A 27 1.50 -20.00 7.66
C GLY A 27 1.14 -18.68 8.35
N ASP A 28 2.05 -17.71 8.31
CA ASP A 28 1.88 -16.34 8.79
C ASP A 28 1.43 -15.36 7.70
N ARG A 29 1.26 -15.82 6.46
CA ARG A 29 0.90 -14.96 5.33
C ARG A 29 -0.60 -14.97 5.05
N ILE A 30 -1.22 -13.80 5.21
CA ILE A 30 -2.60 -13.53 4.78
C ILE A 30 -2.57 -12.90 3.40
N THR A 31 -3.35 -13.43 2.46
CA THR A 31 -3.55 -12.84 1.13
C THR A 31 -5.02 -12.47 0.96
N LEU A 32 -5.30 -11.19 0.73
CA LEU A 32 -6.63 -10.66 0.47
C LEU A 32 -7.06 -10.93 -0.98
N THR A 33 -8.36 -10.91 -1.22
CA THR A 33 -8.92 -11.04 -2.58
C THR A 33 -8.86 -9.69 -3.33
N PRO A 34 -9.03 -9.69 -4.66
CA PRO A 34 -9.10 -8.46 -5.45
C PRO A 34 -10.23 -7.49 -5.03
N GLU A 35 -11.26 -8.00 -4.34
CA GLU A 35 -12.36 -7.19 -3.83
C GLU A 35 -11.89 -6.16 -2.79
N PHE A 36 -10.75 -6.39 -2.13
CA PHE A 36 -10.14 -5.41 -1.22
C PHE A 36 -9.83 -4.08 -1.92
N ASP A 37 -9.42 -4.10 -3.18
CA ASP A 37 -9.02 -2.88 -3.90
C ASP A 37 -10.20 -1.95 -4.18
N ARG A 38 -11.43 -2.48 -4.17
CA ARG A 38 -12.69 -1.74 -4.37
C ARG A 38 -13.15 -0.96 -3.13
N LEU A 39 -12.56 -1.25 -1.97
CA LEU A 39 -12.92 -0.61 -0.71
C LEU A 39 -12.34 0.82 -0.62
N THR A 40 -13.07 1.69 0.07
CA THR A 40 -12.52 2.98 0.51
C THR A 40 -11.42 2.78 1.56
N GLY A 41 -10.56 3.77 1.76
CA GLY A 41 -9.47 3.72 2.74
C GLY A 41 -9.97 3.47 4.16
N SER A 42 -11.14 4.03 4.53
CA SER A 42 -11.80 3.73 5.80
C SER A 42 -12.19 2.26 5.93
N GLN A 43 -12.80 1.68 4.90
CA GLN A 43 -13.20 0.27 4.87
C GLN A 43 -11.99 -0.65 4.85
N LYS A 44 -10.93 -0.31 4.10
CA LYS A 44 -9.65 -1.05 4.09
C LYS A 44 -9.05 -1.14 5.50
N ARG A 45 -9.09 -0.04 6.26
CA ARG A 45 -8.67 -0.04 7.68
C ARG A 45 -9.54 -0.94 8.56
N GLN A 46 -10.86 -0.93 8.37
CA GLN A 46 -11.76 -1.82 9.10
C GLN A 46 -11.47 -3.30 8.81
N VAL A 47 -11.14 -3.64 7.55
CA VAL A 47 -10.73 -5.01 7.17
C VAL A 47 -9.49 -5.43 7.93
N ILE A 48 -8.44 -4.59 7.93
CA ILE A 48 -7.18 -4.87 8.62
C ILE A 48 -7.42 -5.00 10.14
N GLN A 49 -8.22 -4.12 10.73
CA GLN A 49 -8.60 -4.22 12.14
C GLN A 49 -9.35 -5.52 12.44
N ALA A 50 -10.28 -5.94 11.58
CA ALA A 50 -11.03 -7.18 11.75
C ALA A 50 -10.15 -8.43 11.72
N VAL A 51 -9.07 -8.43 10.93
CA VAL A 51 -8.05 -9.51 10.94
C VAL A 51 -7.45 -9.67 12.33
N PHE A 52 -7.14 -8.56 13.01
CA PHE A 52 -6.49 -8.56 14.32
C PHE A 52 -7.44 -8.48 15.52
N ALA A 53 -8.75 -8.38 15.29
CA ALA A 53 -9.76 -8.24 16.34
C ALA A 53 -10.06 -9.53 17.14
N TYR A 54 -9.10 -10.45 17.26
CA TYR A 54 -9.31 -11.73 17.96
C TYR A 54 -8.89 -11.67 19.43
N THR A 55 -9.74 -12.21 20.30
CA THR A 55 -9.38 -12.48 21.69
C THR A 55 -8.79 -13.88 21.79
N LEU A 56 -7.58 -13.98 22.34
CA LEU A 56 -6.92 -15.26 22.62
C LEU A 56 -7.74 -16.05 23.65
N THR A 57 -7.99 -17.33 23.38
CA THR A 57 -8.50 -18.24 24.42
C THR A 57 -7.41 -18.52 25.47
N PRO A 58 -7.75 -18.98 26.68
CA PRO A 58 -6.76 -19.36 27.68
C PRO A 58 -5.73 -20.38 27.16
N GLU A 59 -6.15 -21.32 26.32
CA GLU A 59 -5.28 -22.30 25.66
C GLU A 59 -4.34 -21.65 24.65
N GLU A 60 -4.83 -20.70 23.85
CA GLU A 60 -4.02 -19.92 22.91
C GLU A 60 -3.02 -19.01 23.66
N GLN A 61 -3.40 -18.47 24.83
CA GLN A 61 -2.51 -17.67 25.68
C GLN A 61 -1.36 -18.51 26.27
N GLN A 62 -1.67 -19.73 26.73
CA GLN A 62 -0.66 -20.68 27.22
C GLN A 62 0.28 -21.15 26.10
N ALA A 63 -0.21 -21.30 24.88
CA ALA A 63 0.63 -21.65 23.73
C ALA A 63 1.57 -20.51 23.30
N LEU A 64 1.26 -19.26 23.67
CA LEU A 64 2.04 -18.07 23.33
C LEU A 64 3.02 -17.64 24.43
N THR A 65 3.12 -18.36 25.56
CA THR A 65 4.11 -18.03 26.61
C THR A 65 5.53 -18.15 26.05
N GLY A 66 6.13 -17.00 25.71
CA GLY A 66 7.44 -16.86 25.06
C GLY A 66 7.43 -15.93 23.84
N SER A 67 6.26 -15.59 23.29
CA SER A 67 6.09 -14.66 22.17
C SER A 67 5.27 -13.44 22.61
N ILE A 68 5.87 -12.25 22.59
CA ILE A 68 5.18 -11.01 22.90
C ILE A 68 4.39 -10.57 21.66
N GLY A 69 3.06 -10.57 21.75
CA GLY A 69 2.17 -9.92 20.78
C GLY A 69 1.24 -10.84 19.97
N VAL A 70 0.21 -10.22 19.39
CA VAL A 70 -0.65 -10.78 18.32
C VAL A 70 0.28 -11.35 17.25
N GLY A 71 0.11 -12.62 16.85
CA GLY A 71 1.10 -13.35 16.04
C GLY A 71 1.55 -12.60 14.77
N PRO A 72 2.72 -12.94 14.18
CA PRO A 72 3.43 -12.13 13.18
C PRO A 72 2.80 -12.20 11.78
N TYR A 73 1.47 -12.03 11.68
CA TYR A 73 0.78 -12.17 10.41
C TYR A 73 1.05 -10.96 9.52
N GLU A 74 1.56 -11.22 8.32
CA GLU A 74 1.67 -10.21 7.28
C GLU A 74 0.43 -10.28 6.37
N ILE A 75 -0.10 -9.11 5.99
CA ILE A 75 -1.24 -9.03 5.06
C ILE A 75 -0.72 -8.56 3.71
N TYR A 76 -1.10 -9.28 2.66
CA TYR A 76 -0.81 -8.98 1.27
C TYR A 76 -2.10 -8.76 0.48
N ALA A 77 -2.06 -7.83 -0.48
CA ALA A 77 -3.08 -7.71 -1.51
C ALA A 77 -2.98 -8.88 -2.50
N SER A 78 -4.03 -9.06 -3.31
CA SER A 78 -4.09 -10.15 -4.30
C SER A 78 -3.00 -10.08 -5.36
N ASP A 79 -2.46 -8.89 -5.61
CA ASP A 79 -1.35 -8.68 -6.54
C ASP A 79 0.04 -8.96 -5.93
N GLY A 80 0.10 -9.29 -4.64
CA GLY A 80 1.32 -9.58 -3.90
C GLY A 80 1.96 -8.35 -3.26
N ARG A 81 1.35 -7.16 -3.34
CA ARG A 81 1.81 -6.00 -2.57
C ARG A 81 1.53 -6.21 -1.08
N ARG A 82 2.53 -5.92 -0.24
CA ARG A 82 2.36 -5.93 1.22
C ARG A 82 1.45 -4.77 1.63
N ILE A 83 0.50 -5.06 2.51
CA ILE A 83 -0.52 -4.16 3.04
C ILE A 83 -0.29 -3.90 4.52
N HIS A 84 0.09 -4.93 5.26
CA HIS A 84 0.38 -4.82 6.69
C HIS A 84 1.62 -5.65 7.02
N GLN A 85 2.47 -5.09 7.86
CA GLN A 85 3.60 -5.81 8.44
C GLN A 85 3.51 -5.74 9.96
N ALA A 86 3.46 -6.91 10.59
CA ALA A 86 3.61 -7.04 12.03
C ALA A 86 5.10 -6.93 12.40
N SER A 87 5.44 -6.02 13.32
CA SER A 87 6.76 -6.00 13.95
C SER A 87 6.62 -5.77 15.46
N ALA A 88 7.62 -6.19 16.23
CA ALA A 88 7.62 -6.08 17.70
C ALA A 88 7.52 -4.64 18.24
N CYS A 89 7.78 -3.63 17.40
CA CYS A 89 7.78 -2.22 17.79
C CYS A 89 6.76 -1.37 17.01
N HIS A 90 6.28 -1.85 15.85
CA HIS A 90 5.43 -1.08 14.94
C HIS A 90 4.39 -1.96 14.25
N ASP A 91 3.13 -1.55 14.34
CA ASP A 91 2.04 -2.00 13.49
C ASP A 91 1.90 -0.98 12.36
N LEU A 92 2.22 -1.38 11.12
CA LEU A 92 2.30 -0.47 9.99
C LEU A 92 1.47 -0.96 8.80
N THR A 93 0.49 -0.14 8.44
CA THR A 93 -0.40 -0.35 7.29
C THR A 93 0.06 0.51 6.10
N THR A 94 0.28 -0.12 4.96
CA THR A 94 0.82 0.48 3.73
C THR A 94 -0.16 0.33 2.56
N LEU A 95 -1.24 1.12 2.59
CA LEU A 95 -2.29 1.09 1.56
C LEU A 95 -1.88 1.77 0.25
N THR A 96 -0.93 2.69 0.32
CA THR A 96 -0.42 3.45 -0.82
C THR A 96 1.02 3.11 -1.08
N GLU A 97 1.44 3.40 -2.30
CA GLU A 97 2.81 3.24 -2.72
C GLU A 97 3.74 4.20 -2.00
N LYS A 98 3.33 5.46 -1.79
CA LYS A 98 4.03 6.39 -0.88
C LYS A 98 4.26 5.76 0.50
N ALA A 99 3.25 5.13 1.10
CA ALA A 99 3.38 4.50 2.41
C ALA A 99 4.38 3.33 2.41
N ARG A 100 4.37 2.47 1.39
CA ARG A 100 5.36 1.39 1.23
C ARG A 100 6.78 1.94 1.11
N TYR A 101 6.95 3.02 0.34
CA TYR A 101 8.24 3.68 0.20
C TYR A 101 8.74 4.31 1.49
N SER A 102 7.88 5.09 2.15
CA SER A 102 8.20 5.70 3.44
C SER A 102 8.60 4.64 4.46
N TYR A 103 7.90 3.50 4.49
CA TYR A 103 8.22 2.39 5.37
C TYR A 103 9.61 1.84 5.12
N SER A 104 9.87 1.29 3.93
CA SER A 104 11.15 0.65 3.64
C SER A 104 12.33 1.60 3.75
N TYR A 105 12.09 2.89 3.63
CA TYR A 105 13.14 3.87 3.79
C TYR A 105 13.41 4.25 5.25
N ASN A 106 12.36 4.50 6.03
CA ASN A 106 12.50 4.91 7.42
C ASN A 106 12.91 3.74 8.33
N PHE A 107 12.61 2.50 7.93
CA PHE A 107 12.77 1.33 8.80
C PHE A 107 13.67 0.22 8.23
N ASP A 108 13.83 0.11 6.90
CA ASP A 108 14.52 -1.04 6.27
C ASP A 108 15.88 -0.65 5.62
N ALA A 109 16.27 0.64 5.61
CA ALA A 109 17.50 1.09 4.96
C ALA A 109 18.36 2.05 5.81
N ALA A 110 19.61 1.66 6.06
CA ALA A 110 20.68 2.37 6.75
C ALA A 110 21.26 3.61 6.02
N SER A 111 20.47 4.33 5.21
CA SER A 111 21.01 5.44 4.41
C SER A 111 20.00 6.58 4.27
N THR A 112 20.03 7.50 5.24
CA THR A 112 19.28 8.77 5.31
C THR A 112 19.55 9.66 4.07
N PRO A 113 18.57 10.48 3.59
CA PRO A 113 18.72 11.25 2.36
C PRO A 113 19.66 12.41 2.64
N ARG A 114 20.35 12.92 1.63
CA ARG A 114 21.07 14.19 1.75
C ARG A 114 20.16 15.40 1.48
N SER A 115 18.97 15.21 0.87
CA SER A 115 17.97 16.28 0.64
C SER A 115 16.53 15.79 0.39
N GLU A 116 15.56 16.71 0.48
CA GLU A 116 14.12 16.50 0.20
C GLU A 116 13.85 16.12 -1.27
N LEU A 117 14.50 16.80 -2.22
CA LEU A 117 14.38 16.52 -3.65
C LEU A 117 14.88 15.11 -4.02
N GLU A 118 15.95 14.64 -3.36
CA GLU A 118 16.42 13.26 -3.52
C GLU A 118 15.46 12.23 -2.93
N THR A 119 14.64 12.62 -1.96
CA THR A 119 13.58 11.77 -1.40
C THR A 119 12.43 11.66 -2.40
N GLU A 120 12.04 12.76 -3.03
CA GLU A 120 10.93 12.88 -3.96
C GLU A 120 11.22 12.29 -5.36
N LEU A 121 12.49 12.09 -5.73
CA LEU A 121 12.92 11.55 -7.03
C LEU A 121 13.47 10.11 -7.00
N ARG A 122 13.32 9.38 -5.88
CA ARG A 122 13.69 7.95 -5.78
C ARG A 122 12.77 7.05 -6.56
N ASN A 123 13.27 6.30 -7.53
CA ASN A 123 12.86 4.92 -7.74
C ASN A 123 13.56 4.31 -8.94
N ALA A 124 14.47 3.40 -8.66
CA ALA A 124 14.53 2.14 -9.38
C ALA A 124 14.94 1.07 -8.40
N GLY A 125 14.23 -0.06 -8.44
CA GLY A 125 14.60 -1.27 -7.70
C GLY A 125 14.47 -1.17 -6.16
N ARG A 126 13.75 -0.17 -5.64
CA ARG A 126 13.44 -0.07 -4.21
C ARG A 126 11.92 -0.05 -3.98
N PRO A 127 11.44 -0.52 -2.81
CA PRO A 127 12.19 -1.35 -1.88
C PRO A 127 12.63 -2.69 -2.50
N ALA A 128 13.74 -3.23 -1.99
CA ALA A 128 14.24 -4.53 -2.41
C ALA A 128 13.27 -5.65 -1.93
N GLY A 129 13.23 -6.77 -2.64
CA GLY A 129 12.33 -7.90 -2.30
C GLY A 129 10.91 -7.80 -2.84
N ARG A 130 10.60 -6.79 -3.66
CA ARG A 130 9.34 -6.73 -4.41
C ARG A 130 9.31 -7.75 -5.55
N THR A 131 8.10 -8.19 -5.91
CA THR A 131 7.91 -9.00 -7.10
C THR A 131 7.95 -8.09 -8.33
N VAL A 132 9.02 -8.21 -9.14
CA VAL A 132 9.18 -7.40 -10.36
C VAL A 132 8.64 -8.18 -11.55
N ARG A 133 7.39 -7.90 -11.95
CA ARG A 133 6.78 -8.46 -13.17
C ARG A 133 6.91 -7.53 -14.36
N PHE A 134 6.89 -6.22 -14.09
CA PHE A 134 6.99 -5.17 -15.09
C PHE A 134 8.19 -4.28 -14.74
N PRO A 135 9.37 -4.54 -15.31
CA PRO A 135 10.54 -3.72 -15.07
C PRO A 135 10.40 -2.34 -15.75
N ILE A 136 10.96 -1.32 -15.12
CA ILE A 136 11.16 0.01 -15.70
C ILE A 136 12.62 0.42 -15.47
N SER A 137 13.21 1.15 -16.41
CA SER A 137 14.56 1.68 -16.17
C SER A 137 14.50 2.87 -15.20
N ALA A 138 15.56 3.04 -14.40
CA ALA A 138 15.69 4.18 -13.49
C ALA A 138 15.55 5.52 -14.20
N GLU A 139 16.06 5.62 -15.42
CA GLU A 139 15.96 6.82 -16.23
C GLU A 139 14.51 7.12 -16.64
N GLN A 140 13.78 6.10 -17.10
CA GLN A 140 12.38 6.24 -17.51
C GLN A 140 11.46 6.58 -16.35
N GLU A 141 11.67 5.92 -15.21
CA GLU A 141 10.93 6.23 -13.99
C GLU A 141 11.22 7.67 -13.54
N ARG A 142 12.49 8.05 -13.40
CA ARG A 142 12.88 9.42 -13.03
C ARG A 142 12.30 10.46 -13.98
N LYS A 143 12.34 10.22 -15.29
CA LYS A 143 11.78 11.13 -16.31
C LYS A 143 10.29 11.37 -16.11
N THR A 144 9.52 10.33 -15.84
CA THR A 144 8.07 10.43 -15.61
C THR A 144 7.77 11.20 -14.32
N ARG A 145 8.52 10.92 -13.26
CA ARG A 145 8.33 11.57 -11.95
C ARG A 145 8.72 13.05 -11.97
N LEU A 146 9.79 13.41 -12.69
CA LEU A 146 10.15 14.81 -12.93
C LEU A 146 9.03 15.58 -13.65
N LYS A 147 8.33 14.96 -14.61
CA LYS A 147 7.19 15.59 -15.29
C LYS A 147 6.02 15.80 -14.32
N PHE A 148 5.74 14.81 -13.48
CA PHE A 148 4.73 14.92 -12.43
C PHE A 148 5.02 16.09 -11.49
N TRP A 149 6.22 16.14 -10.91
CA TRP A 149 6.56 17.19 -9.95
C TRP A 149 6.65 18.59 -10.57
N LYS A 150 7.06 18.70 -11.84
CA LYS A 150 6.97 19.97 -12.58
C LYS A 150 5.52 20.46 -12.78
N ALA A 151 4.56 19.54 -12.88
CA ALA A 151 3.15 19.87 -13.09
C ALA A 151 2.40 20.14 -11.78
N ILE A 152 2.71 19.38 -10.72
CA ILE A 152 2.03 19.44 -9.42
C ILE A 152 2.68 20.46 -8.48
N GLY A 153 4.01 20.58 -8.50
CA GLY A 153 4.79 21.34 -7.52
C GLY A 153 5.41 20.40 -6.47
N TYR A 154 6.68 20.63 -6.13
CA TYR A 154 7.39 19.82 -5.13
C TYR A 154 6.91 20.11 -3.70
N ASP A 155 6.55 21.36 -3.42
CA ASP A 155 5.95 21.83 -2.16
C ASP A 155 4.65 21.08 -1.79
N GLN A 156 4.03 20.43 -2.77
CA GLN A 156 2.81 19.65 -2.59
C GLN A 156 3.07 18.23 -2.03
N SER A 157 4.33 17.83 -1.87
CA SER A 157 4.69 16.50 -1.36
C SER A 157 4.20 16.28 0.09
N GLU A 158 4.29 17.32 0.93
CA GLU A 158 3.77 17.31 2.31
C GLU A 158 2.25 17.23 2.36
N SER A 159 1.57 17.76 1.34
CA SER A 159 0.10 17.70 1.22
C SER A 159 -0.41 16.30 0.83
N GLY A 160 0.48 15.35 0.55
CA GLY A 160 0.10 13.97 0.25
C GLY A 160 0.28 13.56 -1.22
N TRP A 161 0.68 14.48 -2.10
CA TRP A 161 0.99 14.16 -3.48
C TRP A 161 2.22 13.26 -3.58
N TRP A 162 2.18 12.30 -4.49
CA TRP A 162 3.31 11.43 -4.81
C TRP A 162 3.08 10.70 -6.13
N ILE A 163 4.15 10.17 -6.71
CA ILE A 163 4.08 9.26 -7.85
C ILE A 163 5.19 8.21 -7.74
N ALA A 164 4.90 6.96 -8.09
CA ALA A 164 5.88 5.87 -8.12
C ALA A 164 5.46 4.74 -9.06
N TRP A 165 6.43 4.02 -9.62
CA TRP A 165 6.16 2.81 -10.38
C TRP A 165 5.77 1.63 -9.49
N VAL A 166 4.77 0.87 -9.92
CA VAL A 166 4.31 -0.38 -9.30
C VAL A 166 4.73 -1.56 -10.16
N PRO A 167 5.90 -2.20 -9.86
CA PRO A 167 6.47 -3.28 -10.67
C PRO A 167 5.68 -4.58 -10.61
N GLU A 168 4.76 -4.75 -9.67
CA GLU A 168 3.88 -5.93 -9.59
C GLU A 168 2.87 -5.96 -10.74
N ASN A 169 2.42 -4.80 -11.22
CA ASN A 169 1.29 -4.67 -12.15
C ASN A 169 1.54 -3.74 -13.35
N GLY A 170 2.66 -3.01 -13.38
CA GLY A 170 3.05 -2.24 -14.55
C GLY A 170 2.30 -0.92 -14.74
N TYR A 171 2.20 -0.10 -13.70
CA TYR A 171 1.62 1.24 -13.77
C TYR A 171 2.34 2.22 -12.83
N PHE A 172 2.14 3.52 -13.04
CA PHE A 172 2.47 4.54 -12.05
C PHE A 172 1.32 4.74 -11.08
N GLU A 173 1.53 4.50 -9.78
CA GLU A 173 0.58 4.94 -8.76
C GLU A 173 0.80 6.41 -8.49
N VAL A 174 -0.24 7.22 -8.66
CA VAL A 174 -0.29 8.62 -8.27
C VAL A 174 -1.05 8.71 -6.95
N ASN A 175 -0.36 9.08 -5.88
CA ASN A 175 -1.01 9.38 -4.62
C ASN A 175 -1.47 10.84 -4.61
N ALA A 176 -2.73 11.05 -4.22
CA ALA A 176 -3.34 12.37 -4.14
C ALA A 176 -3.92 12.62 -2.74
N PRO A 177 -3.99 13.86 -2.26
CA PRO A 177 -4.70 14.20 -1.02
C PRO A 177 -6.16 13.73 -1.06
N VAL A 178 -6.75 13.41 0.09
CA VAL A 178 -8.20 13.16 0.16
C VAL A 178 -8.94 14.47 -0.19
N GLY A 179 -9.89 14.40 -1.13
CA GLY A 179 -10.63 15.58 -1.59
C GLY A 179 -9.85 16.52 -2.51
N TYR A 180 -8.74 16.06 -3.10
CA TYR A 180 -7.97 16.86 -4.06
C TYR A 180 -8.81 17.33 -5.26
N SER A 181 -8.42 18.46 -5.86
CA SER A 181 -9.07 18.96 -7.08
C SER A 181 -8.52 18.25 -8.31
N GLN A 182 -9.39 17.66 -9.13
CA GLN A 182 -8.98 17.05 -10.41
C GLN A 182 -8.22 18.02 -11.32
N GLN A 183 -8.47 19.33 -11.22
CA GLN A 183 -7.74 20.34 -11.99
C GLN A 183 -6.22 20.33 -11.72
N GLN A 184 -5.80 19.97 -10.51
CA GLN A 184 -4.37 19.85 -10.18
C GLN A 184 -3.72 18.73 -11.02
N LEU A 185 -4.40 17.58 -11.16
CA LEU A 185 -3.90 16.47 -11.99
C LEU A 185 -4.00 16.73 -13.49
N GLN A 186 -4.94 17.55 -13.95
CA GLN A 186 -5.07 17.84 -15.39
C GLN A 186 -3.79 18.40 -16.01
N ARG A 187 -3.04 19.22 -15.26
CA ARG A 187 -1.73 19.73 -15.70
C ARG A 187 -0.72 18.61 -15.95
N PHE A 188 -0.74 17.58 -15.11
CA PHE A 188 0.13 16.42 -15.28
C PHE A 188 -0.30 15.59 -16.48
N TRP A 189 -1.60 15.36 -16.68
CA TRP A 189 -2.12 14.57 -17.80
C TRP A 189 -1.74 15.13 -19.16
N GLN A 190 -1.61 16.45 -19.30
CA GLN A 190 -1.13 17.11 -20.52
C GLN A 190 0.31 16.75 -20.91
N VAL A 191 1.13 16.34 -19.94
CA VAL A 191 2.57 16.06 -20.16
C VAL A 191 2.97 14.61 -19.85
N ALA A 192 2.05 13.82 -19.28
CA ALA A 192 2.26 12.45 -18.88
C ALA A 192 2.64 11.57 -20.09
N PRO A 193 3.74 10.79 -20.01
CA PRO A 193 4.06 9.82 -21.05
C PRO A 193 2.93 8.81 -21.26
N GLN A 194 2.42 8.74 -22.48
CA GLN A 194 1.24 7.95 -22.86
C GLN A 194 1.52 6.44 -22.99
N GLN A 195 2.78 6.02 -22.89
CA GLN A 195 3.13 4.59 -22.95
C GLN A 195 2.92 3.85 -21.61
N TYR A 196 2.49 4.55 -20.55
CA TYR A 196 2.30 3.99 -19.22
C TYR A 196 0.86 4.16 -18.75
N ARG A 197 0.36 3.17 -18.01
CA ARG A 197 -0.86 3.30 -17.21
C ARG A 197 -0.58 4.11 -15.94
N TYR A 198 -1.58 4.88 -15.51
CA TYR A 198 -1.55 5.62 -14.25
C TYR A 198 -2.77 5.25 -13.41
N VAL A 199 -2.55 4.90 -12.14
CA VAL A 199 -3.61 4.61 -11.18
C VAL A 199 -3.58 5.69 -10.11
N VAL A 200 -4.69 6.39 -9.92
CA VAL A 200 -4.81 7.43 -8.90
C VAL A 200 -5.43 6.82 -7.65
N VAL A 201 -4.72 6.94 -6.53
CA VAL A 201 -5.15 6.50 -5.21
C VAL A 201 -5.07 7.68 -4.26
N THR A 202 -6.09 7.93 -3.45
CA THR A 202 -5.96 8.97 -2.42
C THR A 202 -5.03 8.54 -1.29
N ALA A 203 -4.56 9.48 -0.48
CA ALA A 203 -3.62 9.25 0.60
C ALA A 203 -4.10 8.22 1.64
N ASP A 204 -5.41 7.96 1.71
CA ASP A 204 -5.99 6.94 2.57
C ASP A 204 -6.06 5.53 1.94
N GLY A 205 -5.63 5.38 0.69
CA GLY A 205 -5.66 4.11 -0.03
C GLY A 205 -6.90 3.87 -0.90
N THR A 206 -7.83 4.83 -1.01
CA THR A 206 -9.01 4.71 -1.88
C THR A 206 -8.61 4.86 -3.35
N PHE A 207 -8.97 3.87 -4.19
CA PHE A 207 -8.86 4.00 -5.65
C PHE A 207 -9.81 5.09 -6.16
N VAL A 208 -9.33 5.94 -7.05
CA VAL A 208 -10.11 7.04 -7.64
C VAL A 208 -10.40 6.79 -9.10
N GLN A 209 -9.34 6.60 -9.89
CA GLN A 209 -9.46 6.45 -11.33
C GLN A 209 -8.19 5.83 -11.91
N GLU A 210 -8.33 5.37 -13.14
CA GLU A 210 -7.22 4.91 -13.96
C GLU A 210 -7.15 5.74 -15.25
N HIS A 211 -5.94 6.07 -15.70
CA HIS A 211 -5.67 6.78 -16.94
C HIS A 211 -4.70 5.96 -17.81
N HIS A 212 -5.00 5.89 -19.11
CA HIS A 212 -4.17 5.24 -20.13
C HIS A 212 -3.36 6.26 -20.93
#